data_AF-A0A376DLP2-F1
#
_entry.id   AF-A0A376DLP2-F1
#
_cell.length_a   1.000
_cell.length_b   1.000
_cell.length_c   1.000
_cell.angle_alpha   90.00
_cell.angle_beta   90.00
_cell.angle_gamma   90.00
#
_symmetry.space_group_name_H-M   'P 1'
#
loop_
_entity.id
_entity.type
_entity.pdbx_description
1 polymer ?
#
loop_
_entity_poly.entity_id
_entity_poly.type
_entity_poly.pdbx_seq_one_letter_code
_entity_poly.pdbx_strand_id
1 'polypeptide(L)'
;MKLEKSKLLRDKTVQISGSKSISNRLLILESLFKNIHIGNLSNSQDTQLLKKALSENTEIVDVHHAGTAMRFLASYYSIFEGKTTILTGSKRMKERPIKNLVSALKDLGVEIEYLENEGFPPLKITGKKITQKQVNVPANISSQFITSLLLIAGKLDSGLEINLVGEITSRSYIEMTLDILTRFGIKKQF
;
A
#
# COMPACT_ATOMS: atom_id res chain seq x y z
N MET A 1 -17.06 30.14 -7.62
CA MET A 1 -16.75 29.87 -6.20
C MET A 1 -15.25 30.12 -5.99
N LYS A 2 -14.86 31.00 -5.05
CA LYS A 2 -13.45 31.23 -4.70
C LYS A 2 -13.22 30.74 -3.27
N LEU A 3 -12.11 30.05 -3.03
CA LEU A 3 -11.70 29.69 -1.68
C LEU A 3 -11.30 30.97 -0.94
N GLU A 4 -11.92 31.22 0.22
CA GLU A 4 -11.57 32.38 1.03
C GLU A 4 -10.22 32.18 1.72
N LYS A 5 -9.42 33.25 1.80
CA LYS A 5 -8.17 33.23 2.57
C LYS A 5 -8.49 33.11 4.05
N SER A 6 -7.90 32.12 4.71
CA SER A 6 -7.98 31.98 6.17
C SER A 6 -7.32 33.17 6.87
N LYS A 7 -7.93 33.69 7.93
CA LYS A 7 -7.33 34.71 8.81
C LYS A 7 -6.40 34.02 9.80
N LEU A 8 -5.11 34.40 9.80
CA LEU A 8 -4.15 33.91 10.79
C LEU A 8 -4.41 34.61 12.13
N LEU A 9 -4.69 33.82 13.17
CA LEU A 9 -4.79 34.30 14.54
C LEU A 9 -3.38 34.34 15.14
N ARG A 10 -2.94 35.52 15.60
CA ARG A 10 -1.63 35.67 16.27
C ARG A 10 -1.61 34.83 17.55
N ASP A 11 -0.43 34.31 17.88
CA ASP A 11 -0.16 33.53 19.11
C ASP A 11 -1.03 32.27 19.28
N LYS A 12 -1.49 31.68 18.17
CA LYS A 12 -2.20 30.40 18.14
C LYS A 12 -1.41 29.34 17.37
N THR A 13 -1.36 28.13 17.93
CA THR A 13 -0.81 26.95 17.25
C THR A 13 -1.93 26.21 16.53
N VAL A 14 -1.71 25.88 15.25
CA VAL A 14 -2.61 25.02 14.47
C VAL A 14 -1.96 23.65 14.36
N GLN A 15 -2.65 22.61 14.86
CA GLN A 15 -2.19 21.24 14.68
C GLN A 15 -2.68 20.73 13.32
N ILE A 16 -1.73 20.44 12.43
CA ILE A 16 -2.02 19.87 11.12
C ILE A 16 -1.81 18.36 11.20
N SER A 17 -2.84 17.59 10.83
CA SER A 17 -2.75 16.13 10.77
C SER A 17 -1.66 15.69 9.79
N GLY A 18 -1.07 14.51 10.01
CA GLY A 18 -0.08 13.96 9.09
C GLY A 18 -0.57 13.80 7.66
N SER A 19 0.39 13.75 6.73
CA SER A 19 0.12 13.46 5.31
C SER A 19 -0.46 12.06 5.16
N LYS A 20 -1.54 11.93 4.39
CA LYS A 20 -2.15 10.63 4.06
C LYS A 20 -1.15 9.66 3.45
N SER A 21 -0.34 10.14 2.50
CA SER A 21 0.64 9.33 1.78
C SER A 21 1.72 8.76 2.71
N ILE A 22 2.19 9.57 3.65
CA ILE A 22 3.19 9.15 4.65
C ILE A 22 2.54 8.23 5.68
N SER A 23 1.39 8.63 6.22
CA SER A 23 0.66 7.86 7.24
C SER A 23 0.36 6.43 6.78
N ASN A 24 -0.13 6.27 5.55
CA ASN A 24 -0.47 4.94 5.03
C ASN A 24 0.77 4.04 4.83
N ARG A 25 1.92 4.61 4.44
CA ARG A 25 3.17 3.87 4.32
C ARG A 25 3.66 3.42 5.70
N LEU A 26 3.67 4.35 6.65
CA LEU A 26 4.11 4.07 8.01
C LEU A 26 3.24 3.00 8.68
N LEU A 27 1.90 3.04 8.50
CA LEU A 27 0.99 2.03 9.04
C LEU A 27 1.32 0.60 8.57
N ILE A 28 1.68 0.43 7.28
CA ILE A 28 2.11 -0.87 6.77
C ILE A 28 3.39 -1.32 7.47
N LEU A 29 4.38 -0.43 7.59
CA LEU A 29 5.66 -0.76 8.20
C LEU A 29 5.52 -1.03 9.72
N GLU A 30 4.70 -0.27 10.44
CA GLU A 30 4.36 -0.53 11.85
C GLU A 30 3.79 -1.94 12.02
N SER A 31 2.89 -2.35 11.12
CA SER A 31 2.31 -3.70 11.14
C SER A 31 3.33 -4.80 10.84
N LEU A 32 4.31 -4.55 9.95
CA LEU A 32 5.34 -5.52 9.55
C LEU A 32 6.49 -5.70 10.56
N PHE A 33 6.86 -4.63 11.26
CA PHE A 33 8.04 -4.61 12.14
C PHE A 33 7.71 -4.56 13.64
N LYS A 34 6.46 -4.25 14.03
CA LYS A 34 5.88 -4.35 15.40
C LYS A 34 6.64 -3.62 16.54
N ASN A 35 7.69 -2.88 16.25
CA ASN A 35 8.54 -2.18 17.24
C ASN A 35 8.53 -0.66 17.05
N ILE A 36 7.49 -0.12 16.42
CA ILE A 36 7.41 1.28 16.00
C ILE A 36 6.06 1.83 16.44
N HIS A 37 6.05 3.08 16.91
CA HIS A 37 4.84 3.79 17.28
C HIS A 37 4.72 5.07 16.47
N ILE A 38 3.61 5.23 15.75
CA ILE A 38 3.41 6.38 14.86
C ILE A 38 2.43 7.38 15.48
N GLY A 39 2.93 8.57 15.80
CA GLY A 39 2.10 9.73 16.17
C GLY A 39 1.64 10.54 14.97
N ASN A 40 0.67 11.45 15.19
CA ASN A 40 0.16 12.42 14.21
C ASN A 40 -0.25 11.83 12.85
N LEU A 41 -0.93 10.67 12.85
CA LEU A 41 -1.47 10.08 11.63
C LEU A 41 -2.50 11.00 10.96
N SER A 42 -2.65 10.86 9.65
CA SER A 42 -3.70 11.53 8.88
C SER A 42 -5.09 11.14 9.41
N ASN A 43 -5.97 12.12 9.52
CA ASN A 43 -7.39 11.90 9.81
C ASN A 43 -8.20 11.50 8.57
N SER A 44 -7.55 11.22 7.43
CA SER A 44 -8.24 10.81 6.21
C SER A 44 -8.93 9.46 6.37
N GLN A 45 -10.08 9.29 5.72
CA GLN A 45 -10.83 8.04 5.75
C GLN A 45 -10.00 6.84 5.24
N ASP A 46 -9.20 7.04 4.19
CA ASP A 46 -8.25 6.03 3.68
C ASP A 46 -7.32 5.52 4.80
N THR A 47 -6.76 6.44 5.60
CA THR A 47 -5.83 6.12 6.69
C THR A 47 -6.51 5.38 7.83
N GLN A 48 -7.72 5.82 8.21
CA GLN A 48 -8.49 5.17 9.27
C GLN A 48 -8.93 3.75 8.88
N LEU A 49 -9.40 3.56 7.65
CA LEU A 49 -9.77 2.23 7.13
C LEU A 49 -8.57 1.30 7.01
N LEU A 50 -7.42 1.81 6.56
CA LEU A 50 -6.19 1.02 6.52
C LEU A 50 -5.76 0.60 7.93
N LYS A 51 -5.76 1.53 8.89
CA LYS A 51 -5.42 1.22 10.29
C LYS A 51 -6.35 0.15 10.87
N LYS A 52 -7.66 0.30 10.67
CA LYS A 52 -8.66 -0.69 11.08
C LYS A 52 -8.34 -2.07 10.50
N ALA A 53 -8.18 -2.17 9.18
CA ALA A 53 -7.90 -3.42 8.48
C ALA A 53 -6.60 -4.11 8.96
N LEU A 54 -5.56 -3.35 9.33
CA LEU A 54 -4.30 -3.89 9.84
C LEU A 54 -4.40 -4.37 11.31
N SER A 55 -5.40 -3.90 12.05
CA SER A 55 -5.60 -4.26 13.46
C SER A 55 -6.58 -5.42 13.67
N GLU A 56 -7.43 -5.68 12.68
CA GLU A 56 -8.43 -6.75 12.73
C GLU A 56 -7.85 -8.05 12.18
N ASN A 57 -8.17 -9.17 12.82
CA ASN A 57 -7.81 -10.49 12.31
C ASN A 57 -9.05 -11.19 11.72
N THR A 58 -9.54 -10.64 10.61
CA THR A 58 -10.70 -11.19 9.89
C THR A 58 -10.27 -11.84 8.58
N GLU A 59 -11.03 -12.85 8.14
CA GLU A 59 -10.84 -13.45 6.82
C GLU A 59 -11.33 -12.54 5.70
N ILE A 60 -12.30 -11.67 5.98
CA ILE A 60 -12.85 -10.70 5.02
C ILE A 60 -12.50 -9.28 5.49
N VAL A 61 -11.90 -8.52 4.59
CA VAL A 61 -11.46 -7.15 4.82
C VAL A 61 -12.13 -6.24 3.79
N ASP A 62 -13.00 -5.34 4.27
CA ASP A 62 -13.69 -4.36 3.45
C ASP A 62 -13.06 -2.98 3.62
N VAL A 63 -12.45 -2.46 2.55
CA VAL A 63 -11.80 -1.14 2.54
C VAL A 63 -12.70 -0.02 1.99
N HIS A 64 -13.98 -0.30 1.79
CA HIS A 64 -14.97 0.62 1.21
C HIS A 64 -14.45 1.28 -0.07
N HIS A 65 -14.21 2.60 -0.07
CA HIS A 65 -13.71 3.35 -1.22
C HIS A 65 -12.20 3.67 -1.14
N ALA A 66 -11.48 3.13 -0.15
CA ALA A 66 -10.09 3.46 0.13
C ALA A 66 -9.12 2.77 -0.84
N GLY A 67 -8.82 3.45 -1.96
CA GLY A 67 -8.04 2.87 -3.05
C GLY A 67 -6.57 2.64 -2.69
N THR A 68 -6.03 3.41 -1.74
CA THR A 68 -4.67 3.21 -1.24
C THR A 68 -4.63 1.97 -0.34
N ALA A 69 -5.63 1.81 0.53
CA ALA A 69 -5.76 0.65 1.41
C ALA A 69 -5.89 -0.65 0.59
N MET A 70 -6.76 -0.69 -0.42
CA MET A 70 -6.92 -1.83 -1.33
C MET A 70 -5.57 -2.32 -1.89
N ARG A 71 -4.75 -1.40 -2.42
CA ARG A 71 -3.46 -1.75 -3.05
C ARG A 71 -2.41 -2.18 -2.03
N PHE A 72 -2.30 -1.45 -0.92
CA PHE A 72 -1.30 -1.74 0.09
C PHE A 72 -1.62 -3.06 0.81
N LEU A 73 -2.89 -3.29 1.13
CA LEU A 73 -3.34 -4.52 1.77
C LEU A 73 -3.23 -5.74 0.85
N ALA A 74 -3.41 -5.58 -0.46
CA ALA A 74 -3.22 -6.67 -1.41
C ALA A 74 -1.77 -7.22 -1.37
N SER A 75 -0.77 -6.34 -1.38
CA SER A 75 0.64 -6.73 -1.19
C SER A 75 0.92 -7.19 0.25
N TYR A 76 0.34 -6.53 1.25
CA TYR A 76 0.56 -6.91 2.65
C TYR A 76 0.08 -8.34 2.92
N TYR A 77 -1.14 -8.70 2.52
CA TYR A 77 -1.67 -10.04 2.74
C TYR A 77 -0.95 -11.13 1.93
N SER A 78 -0.28 -10.76 0.83
CA SER A 78 0.41 -11.74 -0.02
C SER A 78 1.62 -12.41 0.63
N ILE A 79 2.23 -11.79 1.64
CA ILE A 79 3.48 -12.27 2.26
C ILE A 79 3.26 -13.10 3.53
N PHE A 80 2.02 -13.30 3.96
CA PHE A 80 1.70 -14.11 5.13
C PHE A 80 1.39 -15.55 4.71
N GLU A 81 2.43 -16.37 4.67
CA GLU A 81 2.35 -17.77 4.26
C GLU A 81 1.20 -18.53 4.94
N GLY A 82 0.34 -19.16 4.13
CA GLY A 82 -0.78 -19.98 4.58
C GLY A 82 -2.02 -19.20 5.02
N LYS A 83 -1.97 -17.86 5.11
CA LYS A 83 -3.14 -17.03 5.43
C LYS A 83 -3.94 -16.72 4.18
N THR A 84 -5.23 -17.00 4.22
CA THR A 84 -6.18 -16.59 3.16
C THR A 84 -6.94 -15.36 3.62
N THR A 85 -7.08 -14.37 2.74
CA THR A 85 -7.85 -13.14 3.02
C THR A 85 -8.63 -12.71 1.80
N ILE A 86 -9.92 -12.43 1.98
CA ILE A 86 -10.80 -11.84 0.99
C ILE A 86 -10.75 -10.32 1.18
N LEU A 87 -10.17 -9.63 0.20
CA LEU A 87 -10.07 -8.18 0.18
C LEU A 87 -11.12 -7.60 -0.77
N THR A 88 -12.07 -6.86 -0.21
CA THR A 88 -13.23 -6.32 -0.91
C THR A 88 -13.43 -4.83 -0.66
N GLY A 89 -14.43 -4.24 -1.29
CA GLY A 89 -14.80 -2.85 -1.10
C GLY A 89 -16.21 -2.57 -1.60
N SER A 90 -16.54 -1.28 -1.62
CA SER A 90 -17.81 -0.79 -2.16
C SER A 90 -17.97 -1.10 -3.65
N LYS A 91 -19.19 -0.92 -4.18
CA LYS A 91 -19.47 -1.06 -5.62
C LYS A 91 -18.46 -0.30 -6.50
N ARG A 92 -18.17 0.96 -6.16
CA ARG A 92 -17.18 1.78 -6.87
C ARG A 92 -15.75 1.24 -6.76
N MET A 93 -15.39 0.54 -5.69
CA MET A 93 -14.07 -0.09 -5.57
C MET A 93 -13.93 -1.29 -6.49
N LYS A 94 -14.99 -2.07 -6.66
CA LYS A 94 -15.05 -3.22 -7.57
C LYS A 94 -14.97 -2.83 -9.05
N GLU A 95 -15.01 -1.54 -9.35
CA GLU A 95 -14.82 -0.97 -10.69
C GLU A 95 -13.42 -0.34 -10.86
N ARG A 96 -12.54 -0.42 -9.84
CA ARG A 96 -11.19 0.15 -9.90
C ARG A 96 -10.16 -0.90 -10.34
N PRO A 97 -9.35 -0.63 -11.38
CA PRO A 97 -8.40 -1.59 -11.89
C PRO A 97 -7.27 -1.85 -10.89
N ILE A 98 -6.94 -3.13 -10.70
CA ILE A 98 -5.83 -3.61 -9.87
C ILE A 98 -4.98 -4.68 -10.58
N LYS A 99 -5.32 -5.04 -11.82
CA LYS A 99 -4.68 -6.11 -12.61
C LYS A 99 -3.15 -6.06 -12.57
N ASN A 100 -2.54 -4.91 -12.81
CA ASN A 100 -1.07 -4.80 -12.86
C ASN A 100 -0.39 -5.17 -11.53
N LEU A 101 -1.02 -4.84 -10.40
CA LEU A 101 -0.50 -5.25 -9.09
C LEU A 101 -0.69 -6.75 -8.88
N VAL A 102 -1.86 -7.29 -9.22
CA VAL A 102 -2.14 -8.73 -9.08
C VAL A 102 -1.20 -9.55 -9.97
N SER A 103 -0.94 -9.12 -11.21
CA SER A 103 0.03 -9.75 -12.11
C SER A 103 1.42 -9.77 -11.48
N ALA A 104 1.92 -8.63 -10.98
CA ALA A 104 3.22 -8.56 -10.32
C ALA A 104 3.31 -9.49 -9.09
N LEU A 105 2.25 -9.56 -8.27
CA LEU A 105 2.21 -10.47 -7.13
C LEU A 105 2.16 -11.95 -7.56
N LYS A 106 1.43 -12.28 -8.63
CA LYS A 106 1.43 -13.64 -9.21
C LYS A 106 2.79 -14.03 -9.76
N ASP A 107 3.49 -13.12 -10.42
CA ASP A 107 4.86 -13.35 -10.91
C ASP A 107 5.84 -13.62 -9.75
N LEU A 108 5.56 -13.06 -8.57
CA LEU A 108 6.26 -13.36 -7.32
C LEU A 108 5.80 -14.66 -6.63
N GLY A 109 4.95 -15.47 -7.29
CA GLY A 109 4.50 -16.76 -6.80
C GLY A 109 3.33 -16.71 -5.82
N VAL A 110 2.67 -15.56 -5.66
CA VAL A 110 1.50 -15.42 -4.80
C VAL A 110 0.26 -15.97 -5.51
N GLU A 111 -0.57 -16.69 -4.75
CA GLU A 111 -1.87 -17.18 -5.24
C GLU A 111 -2.96 -16.13 -4.99
N ILE A 112 -3.52 -15.59 -6.07
CA ILE A 112 -4.58 -14.57 -6.03
C ILE A 112 -5.70 -14.93 -7.02
N GLU A 113 -6.93 -14.99 -6.53
CA GLU A 113 -8.14 -15.22 -7.32
C GLU A 113 -8.99 -13.94 -7.36
N TYR A 114 -9.55 -13.64 -8.53
CA TYR A 114 -10.61 -12.64 -8.65
C TYR A 114 -11.93 -13.33 -8.33
N LEU A 115 -12.69 -12.81 -7.35
CA LEU A 115 -13.98 -13.40 -6.95
C LEU A 115 -15.15 -12.94 -7.82
N GLU A 116 -14.96 -11.87 -8.58
CA GLU A 116 -15.94 -11.32 -9.52
C GLU A 116 -15.28 -11.09 -10.89
N ASN A 117 -15.00 -9.84 -11.27
CA ASN A 117 -14.47 -9.50 -12.58
C ASN A 117 -12.93 -9.57 -12.61
N GLU A 118 -12.37 -10.18 -13.65
CA GLU A 118 -10.92 -10.23 -13.82
C GLU A 118 -10.32 -8.82 -13.90
N GLY A 119 -9.28 -8.57 -13.11
CA GLY A 119 -8.57 -7.29 -13.07
C GLY A 119 -9.11 -6.29 -12.06
N PHE A 120 -10.16 -6.65 -11.31
CA PHE A 120 -10.85 -5.81 -10.34
C PHE A 120 -11.10 -6.53 -9.02
N PRO A 121 -11.18 -5.82 -7.87
CA PRO A 121 -11.65 -6.41 -6.63
C PRO A 121 -13.10 -6.95 -6.75
N PRO A 122 -13.52 -7.92 -5.92
CA PRO A 122 -12.81 -8.47 -4.76
C PRO A 122 -11.72 -9.49 -5.11
N LEU A 123 -10.71 -9.57 -4.25
CA LEU A 123 -9.59 -10.50 -4.38
C LEU A 123 -9.63 -11.52 -3.25
N LYS A 124 -9.43 -12.81 -3.55
CA LYS A 124 -9.03 -13.80 -2.55
C LYS A 124 -7.53 -14.00 -2.68
N ILE A 125 -6.81 -13.70 -1.60
CA ILE A 125 -5.35 -13.71 -1.55
C ILE A 125 -4.93 -14.81 -0.60
N THR A 126 -4.23 -15.82 -1.10
CA THR A 126 -3.59 -16.85 -0.28
C THR A 126 -2.11 -16.51 -0.19
N GLY A 127 -1.68 -16.02 0.96
CA GLY A 127 -0.30 -15.59 1.18
C GLY A 127 0.69 -16.74 1.03
N LYS A 128 1.87 -16.44 0.49
CA LYS A 128 2.94 -17.41 0.22
C LYS A 128 4.27 -16.86 0.71
N LYS A 129 5.23 -17.77 0.92
CA LYS A 129 6.63 -17.39 1.03
C LYS A 129 7.16 -16.99 -0.34
N ILE A 130 7.38 -15.69 -0.55
CA ILE A 130 7.96 -15.17 -1.80
C ILE A 130 9.45 -15.51 -1.83
N THR A 131 9.87 -16.26 -2.85
CA THR A 131 11.28 -16.67 -3.05
C THR A 131 11.95 -15.97 -4.24
N GLN A 132 11.11 -15.42 -5.12
CA GLN A 132 11.47 -14.62 -6.27
C GLN A 132 12.08 -13.30 -5.81
N LYS A 133 13.18 -12.91 -6.46
CA LYS A 133 13.92 -11.70 -6.11
C LYS A 133 13.64 -10.53 -7.03
N GLN A 134 12.95 -10.77 -8.14
CA GLN A 134 12.76 -9.79 -9.21
C GLN A 134 11.32 -9.82 -9.71
N VAL A 135 10.80 -8.64 -10.06
CA VAL A 135 9.51 -8.49 -10.74
C VAL A 135 9.54 -7.33 -11.73
N ASN A 136 8.90 -7.51 -12.88
CA ASN A 136 8.77 -6.46 -13.89
C ASN A 136 7.43 -5.74 -13.70
N VAL A 137 7.47 -4.41 -13.69
CA VAL A 137 6.28 -3.57 -13.48
C VAL A 137 6.30 -2.42 -14.50
N PRO A 138 5.22 -2.17 -15.25
CA PRO A 138 5.19 -1.04 -16.18
C PRO A 138 5.33 0.29 -15.43
N ALA A 139 6.24 1.16 -15.88
CA ALA A 139 6.62 2.38 -15.16
C ALA A 139 5.57 3.51 -15.24
N ASN A 140 4.66 3.41 -16.20
CA ASN A 140 3.60 4.38 -16.48
C ASN A 140 2.31 4.15 -15.67
N ILE A 141 2.32 3.22 -14.70
CA ILE A 141 1.14 2.87 -13.90
C ILE A 141 1.05 3.69 -12.61
N SER A 142 -0.01 3.45 -11.83
CA SER A 142 -0.19 4.09 -10.53
C SER A 142 1.00 3.85 -9.60
N SER A 143 1.56 4.94 -9.07
CA SER A 143 2.65 4.94 -8.07
C SER A 143 2.38 4.05 -6.86
N GLN A 144 1.10 3.83 -6.54
CA GLN A 144 0.66 3.04 -5.40
C GLN A 144 0.95 1.54 -5.58
N PHE A 145 1.03 1.04 -6.82
CA PHE A 145 1.39 -0.34 -7.10
C PHE A 145 2.88 -0.59 -6.81
N ILE A 146 3.75 0.29 -7.31
CA ILE A 146 5.19 0.21 -7.02
C ILE A 146 5.42 0.41 -5.52
N THR A 147 4.73 1.39 -4.92
CA THR A 147 4.81 1.64 -3.47
C THR A 147 4.41 0.40 -2.66
N SER A 148 3.32 -0.30 -3.01
CA SER A 148 2.87 -1.46 -2.22
C SER A 148 3.88 -2.60 -2.25
N LEU A 149 4.53 -2.83 -3.40
CA LEU A 149 5.62 -3.80 -3.55
C LEU A 149 6.86 -3.38 -2.73
N LEU A 150 7.26 -2.11 -2.80
CA LEU A 150 8.40 -1.59 -2.02
C LEU A 150 8.18 -1.74 -0.51
N LEU A 151 6.96 -1.51 -0.03
CA LEU A 151 6.65 -1.62 1.40
C LEU A 151 6.80 -3.04 1.93
N ILE A 152 6.47 -4.06 1.13
CA ILE A 152 6.64 -5.47 1.53
C ILE A 152 8.06 -5.98 1.29
N ALA A 153 8.81 -5.38 0.35
CA ALA A 153 10.17 -5.79 -0.01
C ALA A 153 11.11 -5.85 1.21
N GLY A 154 10.96 -4.91 2.15
CA GLY A 154 11.76 -4.87 3.38
C GLY A 154 11.51 -6.02 4.35
N LYS A 155 10.45 -6.82 4.15
CA LYS A 155 10.13 -8.00 4.96
C LYS A 155 10.53 -9.32 4.29
N LEU A 156 10.84 -9.31 3.00
CA LEU A 156 11.22 -10.51 2.26
C LEU A 156 12.66 -10.91 2.57
N ASP A 157 12.89 -12.20 2.82
CA ASP A 157 14.20 -12.76 3.19
C ASP A 157 15.32 -12.37 2.20
N SER A 158 14.98 -12.25 0.91
CA SER A 158 15.92 -11.92 -0.17
C SER A 158 15.84 -10.48 -0.67
N GLY A 159 14.99 -9.64 -0.06
CA GLY A 159 14.61 -8.34 -0.63
C GLY A 159 13.82 -8.49 -1.94
N LEU A 160 13.70 -7.39 -2.70
CA LEU A 160 13.03 -7.37 -3.99
C LEU A 160 13.64 -6.31 -4.92
N GLU A 161 13.98 -6.72 -6.13
CA GLU A 161 14.34 -5.88 -7.26
C GLU A 161 13.09 -5.65 -8.12
N ILE A 162 12.74 -4.38 -8.34
CA ILE A 162 11.56 -3.99 -9.13
C ILE A 162 12.05 -3.32 -10.41
N ASN A 163 11.92 -4.04 -11.52
CA ASN A 163 12.29 -3.55 -12.84
C ASN A 163 11.15 -2.73 -13.44
N LEU A 164 11.36 -1.41 -13.53
CA LEU A 164 10.37 -0.48 -14.07
C LEU A 164 10.50 -0.40 -15.60
N VAL A 165 9.50 -0.93 -16.30
CA VAL A 165 9.50 -1.01 -17.77
C VAL A 165 8.86 0.25 -18.37
N GLY A 166 9.64 1.05 -19.09
CA GLY A 166 9.18 2.27 -19.76
C GLY A 166 9.48 3.55 -18.97
N GLU A 167 8.75 4.63 -19.27
CA GLU A 167 8.97 5.94 -18.66
C GLU A 167 8.34 6.04 -17.25
N ILE A 168 9.12 6.51 -16.29
CA ILE A 168 8.71 6.63 -14.89
C ILE A 168 7.89 7.91 -14.68
N THR A 169 6.58 7.76 -14.48
CA THR A 169 5.67 8.90 -14.20
C THR A 169 5.57 9.26 -12.72
N SER A 170 6.09 8.41 -11.84
CA SER A 170 5.82 8.45 -10.40
C SER A 170 7.05 8.54 -9.49
N ARG A 171 8.17 9.02 -10.02
CA ARG A 171 9.49 9.09 -9.35
C ARG A 171 9.42 9.64 -7.92
N SER A 172 8.73 10.77 -7.70
CA SER A 172 8.65 11.40 -6.37
C SER A 172 7.99 10.53 -5.30
N TYR A 173 7.01 9.71 -5.67
CA TYR A 173 6.35 8.78 -4.75
C TYR A 173 7.21 7.54 -4.47
N ILE A 174 8.01 7.12 -5.45
CA ILE A 174 8.98 6.03 -5.29
C ILE A 174 10.07 6.49 -4.32
N GLU A 175 10.70 7.64 -4.59
CA GLU A 175 11.72 8.25 -3.73
C GLU A 175 11.21 8.46 -2.30
N MET A 176 10.01 9.01 -2.12
CA MET A 176 9.38 9.13 -0.79
C MET A 176 9.30 7.78 -0.06
N THR A 177 8.96 6.71 -0.77
CA THR A 177 8.84 5.37 -0.18
C THR A 177 10.21 4.83 0.21
N LEU A 178 11.19 4.97 -0.67
CA LEU A 178 12.57 4.54 -0.45
C LEU A 178 13.23 5.30 0.71
N ASP A 179 12.97 6.60 0.84
CA ASP A 179 13.46 7.43 1.95
C ASP A 179 12.87 6.97 3.29
N ILE A 180 11.58 6.64 3.31
CA ILE A 180 10.93 6.08 4.50
C ILE A 180 11.56 4.72 4.85
N LEU A 181 11.74 3.82 3.89
CA LEU A 181 12.36 2.51 4.12
C LEU A 181 13.81 2.66 4.63
N THR A 182 14.57 3.61 4.08
CA THR A 182 15.95 3.90 4.52
C THR A 182 15.98 4.34 5.99
N ARG A 183 15.01 5.15 6.43
CA ARG A 183 14.88 5.54 7.86
C ARG A 183 14.54 4.36 8.78
N PHE A 184 14.00 3.28 8.22
CA PHE A 184 13.74 2.01 8.92
C PHE A 184 14.95 1.05 8.84
N GLY A 185 16.09 1.51 8.32
CA GLY A 185 17.32 0.71 8.19
C GLY A 185 17.35 -0.23 6.99
N ILE A 186 16.35 -0.15 6.11
CA ILE A 186 16.26 -0.98 4.90
C ILE A 186 17.10 -0.33 3.79
N LYS A 187 18.10 -1.06 3.30
CA LYS A 187 18.99 -0.58 2.23
C LYS A 187 18.24 -0.54 0.90
N LYS A 188 18.53 0.47 0.09
CA LYS A 188 17.94 0.65 -1.24
C LYS A 188 19.00 1.00 -2.29
N GLN A 189 18.71 0.65 -3.53
CA GLN A 189 19.40 1.08 -4.74
C GLN A 189 18.32 1.45 -5.77
N PHE A 190 18.40 2.66 -6.32
CA PHE A 190 17.41 3.20 -7.27
C PHE A 190 18.11 4.17 -8.23
#